data_AF-A0A382KZJ1-F1
#
_entry.id   AF-A0A382KZJ1-F1
#
_cell.length_a   1.000
_cell.length_b   1.000
_cell.length_c   1.000
_cell.angle_alpha   90.00
_cell.angle_beta   90.00
_cell.angle_gamma   90.00
#
_symmetry.space_group_name_H-M   'P 1'
#
loop_
_entity.id
_entity.type
_entity.pdbx_description
1 polymer ?
#
loop_
_entity_poly.entity_id
_entity_poly.type
_entity_poly.pdbx_seq_one_letter_code
_entity_poly.pdbx_strand_id
1 'polypeptide(L)'
;MRRKVVIAGGGTGGHLFPGIALAKALRKSDMTIEISFVGTKQGIESKVLPGEGFKLKTIISSGLLGTKGLKRWVSWSKLPVGTAQSLCFLIRNRPNLVVGVGGYASAPLVFSAWLLRIPILIHEQNAFPGVANKWLGKIADKVAVSYK
;
A
#
# COMPACT_ATOMS: atom_id res chain seq x y z
N MET A 1 -10.73 9.99 -19.76
CA MET A 1 -9.49 9.25 -19.43
C MET A 1 -9.78 8.31 -18.27
N ARG A 2 -9.44 7.02 -18.36
CA ARG A 2 -9.63 6.08 -17.24
C ARG A 2 -8.68 6.45 -16.09
N ARG A 3 -9.22 6.59 -14.88
CA ARG A 3 -8.43 6.87 -13.68
C ARG A 3 -7.88 5.57 -13.12
N LYS A 4 -6.61 5.56 -12.73
CA LYS A 4 -5.93 4.40 -12.14
C LYS A 4 -5.59 4.68 -10.69
N VAL A 5 -6.05 3.82 -9.79
CA VAL A 5 -5.78 3.89 -8.35
C VAL A 5 -5.01 2.64 -7.93
N VAL A 6 -3.92 2.86 -7.21
CA VAL A 6 -3.12 1.80 -6.61
C VAL A 6 -3.29 1.86 -5.11
N ILE A 7 -3.69 0.75 -4.49
CA ILE A 7 -3.88 0.64 -3.04
C ILE A 7 -2.77 -0.23 -2.46
N ALA A 8 -1.97 0.35 -1.56
CA ALA A 8 -0.84 -0.25 -0.89
C ALA A 8 -1.22 -0.67 0.53
N GLY A 9 -1.33 -1.98 0.75
CA GLY A 9 -1.80 -2.50 2.02
C GLY A 9 -1.62 -4.00 2.16
N GLY A 10 -1.70 -4.50 3.38
CA GLY A 10 -1.71 -5.94 3.62
C GLY A 10 -0.93 -6.38 4.86
N GLY A 11 -0.64 -7.68 4.91
CA GLY A 11 -0.07 -8.36 6.07
C GLY A 11 -1.14 -8.82 7.07
N THR A 12 -2.12 -7.96 7.38
CA THR A 12 -3.23 -8.27 8.30
C THR A 12 -4.58 -7.81 7.75
N GLY A 13 -5.67 -8.36 8.30
CA GLY A 13 -7.04 -7.95 7.98
C GLY A 13 -7.30 -6.47 8.24
N GLY A 14 -6.74 -5.94 9.32
CA GLY A 14 -6.92 -4.55 9.74
C GLY A 14 -6.46 -3.51 8.72
N HIS A 15 -5.49 -3.83 7.86
CA HIS A 15 -5.06 -2.94 6.77
C HIS A 15 -5.70 -3.33 5.43
N LEU A 16 -5.92 -4.62 5.19
CA LEU A 16 -6.45 -5.10 3.92
C LEU A 16 -7.92 -4.72 3.70
N PHE A 17 -8.79 -5.00 4.67
CA PHE A 17 -10.23 -4.80 4.50
C PHE A 17 -10.63 -3.33 4.31
N PRO A 18 -10.01 -2.36 4.99
CA PRO A 18 -10.24 -0.95 4.66
C PRO A 18 -9.85 -0.59 3.23
N GLY A 19 -8.74 -1.13 2.72
CA GLY A 19 -8.35 -0.98 1.32
C GLY A 19 -9.38 -1.58 0.36
N ILE A 20 -9.92 -2.76 0.66
CA ILE A 20 -10.99 -3.40 -0.12
C ILE A 20 -12.28 -2.57 -0.06
N ALA A 21 -12.65 -2.07 1.11
CA ALA A 21 -13.83 -1.23 1.29
C ALA A 21 -13.73 0.05 0.45
N LEU A 22 -12.57 0.73 0.48
CA LEU A 22 -12.28 1.88 -0.38
C LEU A 22 -12.36 1.51 -1.87
N ALA A 23 -11.78 0.38 -2.27
CA ALA A 23 -11.81 -0.07 -3.65
C ALA A 23 -13.23 -0.33 -4.15
N LYS A 24 -14.07 -0.99 -3.34
CA LYS A 24 -15.48 -1.22 -3.64
C LYS A 24 -16.26 0.09 -3.74
N ALA A 25 -16.02 1.03 -2.84
CA ALA A 25 -16.65 2.34 -2.87
C ALA A 25 -16.29 3.13 -4.14
N LEU A 26 -15.00 3.16 -4.51
CA LEU A 26 -14.53 3.80 -5.75
C LEU A 26 -15.17 3.16 -6.99
N ARG A 27 -15.17 1.83 -7.07
CA ARG A 27 -15.77 1.10 -8.20
C ARG A 27 -17.28 1.32 -8.30
N LYS A 28 -17.97 1.45 -7.16
CA LYS A 28 -19.41 1.79 -7.11
C LYS A 28 -19.67 3.21 -7.59
N SER A 29 -18.78 4.16 -7.27
CA SER A 29 -18.91 5.55 -7.70
C SER A 29 -18.63 5.74 -9.19
N ASP A 30 -17.67 5.01 -9.74
CA ASP A 30 -17.27 5.08 -11.14
C ASP A 30 -16.61 3.76 -11.56
N MET A 31 -17.31 2.98 -12.38
CA MET A 31 -16.84 1.67 -12.85
C MET A 31 -15.65 1.77 -13.82
N THR A 32 -15.33 2.96 -14.33
CA THR A 32 -14.19 3.18 -15.22
C THR A 32 -12.87 3.33 -14.47
N ILE A 33 -12.91 3.44 -13.14
CA ILE A 33 -11.71 3.49 -12.29
C ILE A 33 -11.06 2.10 -12.25
N GLU A 34 -9.84 2.02 -12.75
CA GLU A 34 -9.02 0.82 -12.67
C GLU A 34 -8.30 0.76 -11.33
N ILE A 35 -8.58 -0.28 -10.55
CA ILE A 35 -8.03 -0.45 -9.20
C ILE A 35 -7.09 -1.63 -9.18
N SER A 36 -5.91 -1.42 -8.60
CA SER A 36 -4.94 -2.49 -8.34
C SER A 36 -4.38 -2.38 -6.94
N PHE A 37 -4.04 -3.53 -6.36
CA PHE A 37 -3.47 -3.62 -5.03
C PHE A 37 -1.99 -3.99 -5.13
N VAL A 38 -1.21 -3.44 -4.20
CA VAL A 38 0.17 -3.85 -3.97
C VAL A 38 0.28 -4.38 -2.55
N GLY A 39 0.78 -5.61 -2.45
CA GLY A 39 0.91 -6.35 -1.21
C GLY A 39 2.13 -7.26 -1.21
N THR A 40 2.18 -8.19 -0.27
CA THR A 40 3.25 -9.18 -0.14
C THR A 40 2.76 -10.58 -0.51
N LYS A 41 3.68 -11.48 -0.85
CA LYS A 41 3.33 -12.87 -1.17
C LYS A 41 2.83 -13.64 0.06
N GLN A 42 3.30 -13.26 1.25
CA GLN A 42 3.02 -13.96 2.51
C GLN A 42 1.77 -13.43 3.22
N GLY A 43 1.30 -12.23 2.88
CA GLY A 43 0.14 -11.65 3.52
C GLY A 43 -1.18 -12.25 3.05
N ILE A 44 -2.22 -12.07 3.87
CA ILE A 44 -3.58 -12.58 3.61
C ILE A 44 -4.18 -12.03 2.31
N GLU A 45 -3.68 -10.90 1.82
CA GLU A 45 -4.07 -10.26 0.57
C GLU A 45 -3.94 -11.18 -0.64
N SER A 46 -2.95 -12.09 -0.63
CA SER A 46 -2.71 -13.06 -1.69
C SER A 46 -3.85 -14.07 -1.85
N LYS A 47 -4.61 -14.32 -0.79
CA LYS A 47 -5.75 -15.25 -0.76
C LYS A 47 -7.08 -14.52 -0.95
N VAL A 48 -7.22 -13.34 -0.36
CA VAL A 48 -8.49 -12.61 -0.30
C VAL A 48 -8.77 -11.82 -1.59
N LEU A 49 -7.78 -11.08 -2.11
CA LEU A 49 -8.01 -10.17 -3.24
C LEU A 49 -8.43 -10.85 -4.56
N PRO A 50 -7.95 -12.06 -4.91
CA PRO A 50 -8.45 -12.76 -6.09
C PRO A 50 -9.96 -13.04 -6.02
N GLY A 51 -10.48 -13.42 -4.85
CA GLY A 51 -11.92 -13.64 -4.64
C GLY A 51 -12.76 -12.36 -4.72
N GLU A 52 -12.15 -11.21 -4.45
CA GLU A 52 -12.79 -9.89 -4.54
C GLU A 52 -12.71 -9.27 -5.94
N GLY A 53 -12.08 -9.96 -6.90
CA GLY A 53 -11.95 -9.50 -8.29
C GLY A 53 -10.98 -8.33 -8.48
N PHE A 54 -10.01 -8.15 -7.56
CA PHE A 54 -9.00 -7.10 -7.65
C PHE A 54 -7.63 -7.66 -8.06
N LYS A 55 -6.91 -6.92 -8.92
CA LYS A 55 -5.55 -7.27 -9.33
C LYS A 55 -4.58 -7.05 -8.18
N LEU A 56 -3.80 -8.08 -7.83
CA LEU A 56 -2.72 -7.97 -6.83
C LEU A 56 -1.35 -8.05 -7.50
N LYS A 57 -0.53 -7.02 -7.27
CA LYS A 57 0.91 -7.06 -7.50
C LYS A 57 1.61 -7.36 -6.17
N THR A 58 2.41 -8.41 -6.15
CA THR A 58 3.26 -8.71 -4.99
C THR A 58 4.62 -8.02 -5.15
N ILE A 59 5.11 -7.48 -4.05
CA ILE A 59 6.47 -6.95 -3.91
C ILE A 59 7.15 -7.63 -2.71
N ILE A 60 8.48 -7.61 -2.72
CA ILE A 60 9.27 -8.01 -1.57
C ILE A 60 9.14 -6.90 -0.53
N SER A 61 8.49 -7.23 0.57
CA SER A 61 8.54 -6.42 1.79
C SER A 61 8.45 -7.35 2.99
N SER A 62 9.17 -7.02 4.05
CA SER A 62 9.18 -7.78 5.29
C SER A 62 9.01 -6.85 6.48
N GLY A 63 8.31 -7.33 7.50
CA GLY A 63 8.14 -6.57 8.72
C GLY A 63 9.45 -6.28 9.44
N LEU A 64 9.70 -5.00 9.69
CA LEU A 64 10.76 -4.55 10.59
C LEU A 64 10.44 -4.81 12.08
N LEU A 65 9.19 -5.18 12.40
CA LEU A 65 8.73 -5.34 13.77
C LEU A 65 9.00 -6.76 14.27
N GLY A 66 10.02 -6.91 15.14
CA GLY A 66 10.26 -8.11 15.94
C GLY A 66 11.65 -8.76 15.77
N THR A 67 12.48 -8.33 14.83
CA THR A 67 13.80 -8.95 14.59
C THR A 67 14.92 -8.21 15.32
N LYS A 68 15.47 -8.84 16.37
CA LYS A 68 16.74 -8.43 17.00
C LYS A 68 17.94 -8.93 16.17
N GLY A 69 19.06 -8.21 16.21
CA GLY A 69 20.33 -8.65 15.61
C GLY A 69 20.38 -8.63 14.07
N LEU A 70 21.12 -9.58 13.47
CA LEU A 70 21.41 -9.67 12.03
C LEU A 70 20.14 -9.70 11.13
N LYS A 71 19.02 -10.20 11.66
CA LYS A 71 17.73 -10.27 10.95
C LYS A 71 17.10 -8.89 10.69
N ARG A 72 17.46 -7.86 11.48
CA ARG A 72 17.10 -6.47 11.22
C ARG A 72 17.79 -5.99 9.94
N TRP A 73 19.10 -6.20 9.81
CA TRP A 73 19.86 -5.84 8.60
C TRP A 73 19.33 -6.52 7.34
N VAL A 74 18.96 -7.80 7.43
CA VAL A 74 18.30 -8.52 6.32
C VAL A 74 16.93 -7.94 5.97
N SER A 75 16.20 -7.40 6.95
CA SER A 75 14.92 -6.73 6.69
C SER A 75 15.12 -5.35 6.06
N TRP A 76 16.19 -4.65 6.43
CA TRP A 76 16.60 -3.40 5.80
C TRP A 76 17.10 -3.60 4.36
N SER A 77 17.83 -4.68 4.06
CA SER A 77 18.30 -4.97 2.70
C SER A 77 17.18 -5.35 1.72
N LYS A 78 16.02 -5.77 2.23
CA LYS A 78 14.82 -6.05 1.43
C LYS A 78 14.06 -4.79 1.01
N LEU A 79 14.20 -3.68 1.75
CA LEU A 79 13.53 -2.41 1.43
C LEU A 79 13.96 -1.86 0.06
N PRO A 80 15.27 -1.73 -0.28
CA PRO A 80 15.70 -1.29 -1.61
C PRO A 80 15.09 -2.10 -2.75
N VAL A 81 15.02 -3.42 -2.60
CA VAL A 81 14.43 -4.31 -3.61
C VAL A 81 12.93 -4.06 -3.76
N GLY A 82 12.20 -3.95 -2.64
CA GLY A 82 10.77 -3.62 -2.64
C GLY A 82 10.48 -2.25 -3.25
N THR A 83 11.32 -1.26 -2.95
CA THR A 83 11.24 0.10 -3.52
C THR A 83 11.53 0.10 -5.01
N ALA A 84 12.56 -0.62 -5.48
CA ALA A 84 12.85 -0.75 -6.91
C ALA A 84 11.72 -1.45 -7.68
N GLN A 85 11.17 -2.54 -7.12
CA GLN A 85 10.00 -3.22 -7.68
C GLN A 85 8.78 -2.29 -7.74
N SER A 86 8.56 -1.52 -6.69
CA SER A 86 7.49 -0.53 -6.60
C SER A 86 7.67 0.58 -7.64
N LEU A 87 8.89 1.10 -7.79
CA LEU A 87 9.21 2.16 -8.75
C LEU A 87 8.96 1.69 -10.19
N CYS A 88 9.47 0.50 -10.54
CA CYS A 88 9.23 -0.10 -11.86
C CYS A 88 7.73 -0.32 -12.11
N PHE A 89 6.99 -0.81 -11.10
CA PHE A 89 5.54 -0.98 -11.20
C PHE A 89 4.82 0.35 -11.44
N LEU A 90 5.13 1.40 -10.68
CA LEU A 90 4.49 2.71 -10.80
C LEU A 90 4.82 3.39 -12.14
N ILE A 91 6.07 3.34 -12.61
CA ILE A 91 6.48 3.87 -13.92
C ILE A 91 5.71 3.19 -15.05
N ARG A 92 5.54 1.87 -14.99
CA ARG A 92 4.82 1.10 -16.01
C ARG A 92 3.31 1.33 -15.98
N ASN A 93 2.72 1.42 -14.79
CA ASN A 93 1.26 1.52 -14.65
C ASN A 93 0.74 2.96 -14.74
N ARG A 94 1.57 3.95 -14.40
CA ARG A 94 1.26 5.38 -14.36
C ARG A 94 -0.07 5.67 -13.64
N PRO A 95 -0.20 5.31 -12.35
CA PRO A 95 -1.43 5.58 -11.61
C PRO A 95 -1.62 7.08 -11.39
N ASN A 96 -2.88 7.49 -11.24
CA ASN A 96 -3.25 8.86 -10.90
C ASN A 96 -3.24 9.11 -9.39
N LEU A 97 -3.35 8.06 -8.59
CA LEU A 97 -3.39 8.11 -7.14
C LEU A 97 -2.80 6.83 -6.55
N VAL A 98 -2.00 6.99 -5.50
CA VAL A 98 -1.55 5.90 -4.63
C VAL A 98 -2.18 6.09 -3.25
N VAL A 99 -2.83 5.05 -2.74
CA VAL A 99 -3.43 5.05 -1.41
C VAL A 99 -2.66 4.10 -0.51
N GLY A 100 -2.08 4.58 0.59
CA GLY A 100 -1.49 3.73 1.63
C GLY A 100 -2.48 3.48 2.76
N VAL A 101 -2.77 2.21 3.04
CA VAL A 101 -3.64 1.79 4.15
C VAL A 101 -2.84 1.13 5.29
N GLY A 102 -1.53 1.32 5.32
CA GLY A 102 -0.63 0.68 6.30
C GLY A 102 -0.16 -0.72 5.91
N GLY A 103 0.57 -1.37 6.80
CA GLY A 103 1.23 -2.66 6.52
C GLY A 103 2.54 -2.53 5.73
N TYR A 104 3.23 -3.66 5.56
CA TYR A 104 4.63 -3.67 5.11
C TYR A 104 4.82 -3.30 3.65
N ALA A 105 3.85 -3.61 2.79
CA ALA A 105 3.91 -3.22 1.37
C ALA A 105 3.70 -1.71 1.16
N SER A 106 3.08 -1.02 2.13
CA SER A 106 2.73 0.39 2.01
C SER A 106 3.96 1.29 1.96
N ALA A 107 4.96 1.03 2.81
CA ALA A 107 6.17 1.85 2.89
C ALA A 107 6.95 1.96 1.55
N PRO A 108 7.41 0.86 0.92
CA PRO A 108 8.16 0.95 -0.33
C PRO A 108 7.33 1.52 -1.48
N LEU A 109 6.02 1.19 -1.55
CA LEU A 109 5.18 1.69 -2.64
C LEU A 109 4.90 3.18 -2.53
N VAL A 110 4.47 3.64 -1.35
CA VAL A 110 4.14 5.05 -1.12
C VAL A 110 5.41 5.90 -1.24
N PHE A 111 6.55 5.42 -0.75
CA PHE A 111 7.81 6.12 -0.94
C PHE A 111 8.18 6.23 -2.44
N SER A 112 8.03 5.16 -3.22
CA SER A 112 8.24 5.23 -4.68
C SER A 112 7.24 6.17 -5.38
N ALA A 113 6.01 6.27 -4.89
CA ALA A 113 5.01 7.22 -5.41
C ALA A 113 5.42 8.67 -5.16
N TRP A 114 5.95 8.94 -3.96
CA TRP A 114 6.47 10.25 -3.59
C TRP A 114 7.65 10.67 -4.47
N LEU A 115 8.60 9.76 -4.72
CA LEU A 115 9.73 10.01 -5.63
C LEU A 115 9.26 10.35 -7.06
N LEU A 116 8.17 9.73 -7.51
CA LEU A 116 7.58 9.97 -8.84
C LEU A 116 6.59 11.14 -8.87
N ARG A 117 6.38 11.84 -7.74
CA ARG A 117 5.38 12.91 -7.58
C ARG A 117 3.97 12.48 -7.98
N ILE A 118 3.64 11.21 -7.74
CA ILE A 118 2.27 10.70 -7.90
C ILE A 118 1.50 11.10 -6.64
N PRO A 119 0.27 11.64 -6.75
CA PRO A 119 -0.54 11.99 -5.59
C PRO A 119 -0.73 10.81 -4.62
N ILE A 120 -0.65 11.11 -3.32
CA ILE A 120 -0.67 10.16 -2.21
C ILE A 120 -1.77 10.48 -1.22
N LEU A 121 -2.59 9.47 -0.92
CA LEU A 121 -3.52 9.48 0.19
C LEU A 121 -3.10 8.41 1.21
N ILE A 122 -2.97 8.77 2.48
CA ILE A 122 -2.88 7.78 3.57
C ILE A 122 -4.23 7.65 4.23
N HIS A 123 -4.65 6.41 4.50
CA HIS A 123 -5.80 6.11 5.36
C HIS A 123 -5.31 5.39 6.61
N GLU A 124 -5.58 5.99 7.77
CA GLU A 124 -5.31 5.39 9.07
C GLU A 124 -6.62 4.95 9.71
N GLN A 125 -6.73 3.64 9.96
CA GLN A 125 -7.95 3.00 10.42
C GLN A 125 -7.91 2.68 11.90
N ASN A 126 -6.76 2.80 12.55
CA ASN A 126 -6.60 2.56 13.96
C ASN A 126 -6.80 3.85 14.75
N ALA A 127 -7.13 3.73 16.04
CA ALA A 127 -7.20 4.87 16.96
C ALA A 127 -5.83 5.53 17.17
N PHE A 128 -4.74 4.74 17.08
CA PHE A 128 -3.38 5.23 17.11
C PHE A 128 -2.65 4.86 15.82
N PRO A 129 -1.92 5.80 15.20
CA PRO A 129 -1.33 5.56 13.89
C PRO A 129 -0.24 4.49 13.95
N GLY A 130 -0.30 3.55 13.02
CA GLY A 130 0.76 2.56 12.83
C GLY A 130 2.08 3.23 12.45
N VAL A 131 3.22 2.60 12.75
CA VAL A 131 4.55 3.19 12.47
C VAL A 131 4.68 3.57 10.99
N ALA A 132 4.24 2.71 10.07
CA ALA A 132 4.29 2.99 8.63
C ALA A 132 3.47 4.26 8.28
N ASN A 133 2.19 4.30 8.68
CA ASN A 133 1.32 5.45 8.39
C ASN A 133 1.78 6.73 9.07
N LYS A 134 2.34 6.66 10.28
CA LYS A 134 2.91 7.82 10.97
C LYS A 134 4.07 8.45 10.20
N TRP A 135 4.93 7.63 9.58
CA TRP A 135 6.02 8.11 8.75
C TRP A 135 5.53 8.58 7.38
N LEU A 136 4.72 7.77 6.70
CA LEU A 136 4.20 8.05 5.37
C LEU A 136 3.25 9.26 5.35
N GLY A 137 2.53 9.51 6.43
CA GLY A 137 1.65 10.67 6.58
C GLY A 137 2.39 12.01 6.51
N LYS A 138 3.72 12.03 6.74
CA LYS A 138 4.55 13.23 6.60
C LYS A 138 4.84 13.60 5.15
N ILE A 139 4.73 12.65 4.23
CA ILE A 139 5.03 12.83 2.80
C ILE A 139 3.79 12.72 1.92
N ALA A 140 2.63 12.42 2.52
CA ALA A 140 1.36 12.28 1.80
C ALA A 140 0.70 13.63 1.54
N ASP A 141 0.03 13.79 0.41
CA ASP A 141 -0.74 14.99 0.09
C ASP A 141 -1.95 15.14 1.01
N LYS A 142 -2.55 14.01 1.39
CA LYS A 142 -3.68 13.95 2.33
C LYS A 142 -3.58 12.74 3.26
N VAL A 143 -4.08 12.92 4.48
CA VAL A 143 -4.24 11.86 5.47
C VAL A 143 -5.71 11.83 5.90
N ALA A 144 -6.36 10.69 5.69
CA ALA A 144 -7.70 10.40 6.17
C ALA A 144 -7.59 9.52 7.42
N VAL A 145 -8.28 9.93 8.49
CA VAL A 145 -8.33 9.18 9.76
C VAL A 145 -9.75 8.70 10.02
N SER A 146 -9.89 7.46 10.50
CA SER A 146 -11.20 6.91 10.88
C SER A 146 -11.69 7.42 12.24
N TYR A 147 -10.78 7.80 13.12
CA TYR A 147 -11.06 8.27 14.48
C TYR A 147 -10.41 9.64 14.70
N LYS A 148 -11.06 10.50 15.49
CA LYS A 148 -10.57 11.83 15.90
C LYS A 148 -10.16 11.82 17.36
#